data_AF-A0A1E3PCH0-F1
#
_entry.id   AF-A0A1E3PCH0-F1
#
_cell.length_a   1.000
_cell.length_b   1.000
_cell.length_c   1.000
_cell.angle_alpha   90.00
_cell.angle_beta   90.00
_cell.angle_gamma   90.00
#
_symmetry.space_group_name_H-M   'P 1'
#
loop_
_entity.id
_entity.type
_entity.pdbx_description
1 polymer ?
#
loop_
_entity_poly.entity_id
_entity_poly.type
_entity_poly.pdbx_seq_one_letter_code
_entity_poly.pdbx_strand_id
1 'polypeptide(L)'
;MSGITDLVSELVQSFLPTVAFADSNIQDATTAEDDEEDDEEEEDEDEDDEDEEEAADPNPALREKAAETVCHDFKHHFDECVERVTKSQQDPDYEQLEYKEDCVEEFFHLEHCINDNTANSLFKLLK
;
A
#
# COMPACT_ATOMS: atom_id res chain seq x y z
N MET A 1 -17.55 47.16 -15.07
CA MET A 1 -16.53 46.66 -16.02
C MET A 1 -15.63 45.71 -15.26
N SER A 2 -16.11 44.51 -14.98
CA SER A 2 -15.39 43.42 -14.31
C SER A 2 -15.86 42.15 -14.98
N GLY A 3 -14.94 41.35 -15.50
CA GLY A 3 -15.31 40.12 -16.21
C GLY A 3 -14.09 39.45 -16.81
N ILE A 4 -13.19 40.22 -17.44
CA ILE A 4 -11.94 39.69 -17.97
C ILE A 4 -10.87 39.45 -16.90
N THR A 5 -10.84 40.22 -15.81
CA THR A 5 -9.90 39.99 -14.69
C THR A 5 -10.29 38.77 -13.87
N ASP A 6 -11.59 38.53 -13.71
CA ASP A 6 -12.11 37.45 -12.89
C ASP A 6 -11.91 36.09 -13.60
N LEU A 7 -12.12 36.05 -14.92
CA LEU A 7 -11.84 34.89 -15.76
C LEU A 7 -10.36 34.48 -15.77
N VAL A 8 -9.44 35.45 -15.70
CA VAL A 8 -8.00 35.15 -15.65
C VAL A 8 -7.61 34.57 -14.29
N SER A 9 -8.22 35.05 -13.20
CA SER A 9 -7.97 34.51 -11.86
C SER A 9 -8.45 33.07 -11.72
N GLU A 10 -9.65 32.76 -12.22
CA GLU A 10 -10.20 31.40 -12.20
C GLU A 10 -9.35 30.42 -13.00
N LEU A 11 -8.85 30.86 -14.16
CA LEU A 11 -7.95 30.03 -14.97
C LEU A 11 -6.63 29.73 -14.25
N VAL A 12 -6.02 30.72 -13.58
CA VAL A 12 -4.77 30.51 -12.84
C VAL A 12 -4.98 29.58 -11.65
N GLN A 13 -6.11 29.68 -10.94
CA GLN A 13 -6.44 28.76 -9.84
C GLN A 13 -6.67 27.32 -10.32
N SER A 14 -7.15 27.11 -11.55
CA SER A 14 -7.31 25.76 -12.12
C SER A 14 -5.97 25.03 -12.38
N PHE A 15 -4.88 25.78 -12.56
CA PHE A 15 -3.55 25.23 -12.80
C PHE A 15 -2.76 24.98 -11.52
N LEU A 16 -3.22 25.47 -10.38
CA LEU A 16 -2.58 25.20 -9.09
C LEU A 16 -3.25 23.97 -8.47
N PRO A 17 -2.49 22.90 -8.16
CA PRO A 17 -3.05 21.77 -7.45
C PRO A 17 -3.55 22.24 -6.08
N THR A 18 -4.76 21.85 -5.70
CA THR A 18 -5.31 22.13 -4.37
C THR A 18 -4.50 21.36 -3.33
N VAL A 19 -3.51 22.02 -2.73
CA VAL A 19 -2.78 21.49 -1.58
C VAL A 19 -3.65 21.65 -0.32
N ALA A 20 -4.03 20.54 0.28
CA ALA A 20 -4.59 20.54 1.64
C ALA A 20 -3.43 20.73 2.63
N PHE A 21 -3.44 21.81 3.40
CA PHE A 21 -2.54 21.97 4.54
C PHE A 21 -3.06 21.10 5.68
N ALA A 22 -2.36 20.01 6.00
CA ALA A 22 -2.53 19.33 7.28
C ALA A 22 -1.86 20.20 8.36
N ASP A 23 -2.66 20.68 9.30
CA ASP A 23 -2.22 21.54 10.41
C ASP A 23 -1.30 20.73 11.34
N SER A 24 0.02 20.94 11.22
CA SER A 24 1.03 20.31 12.07
C SER A 24 1.17 21.08 13.39
N ASN A 25 0.20 20.91 14.29
CA ASN A 25 0.32 21.30 15.70
C ASN A 25 1.15 20.27 16.48
N ILE A 26 2.46 20.21 16.20
CA ILE A 26 3.42 19.55 17.09
C ILE A 26 3.76 20.54 18.18
N GLN A 27 3.02 20.46 19.31
CA GLN A 27 3.32 21.20 20.51
C GLN A 27 4.14 20.31 21.46
N ASP A 28 5.36 20.77 21.68
CA ASP A 28 6.35 20.37 22.68
C ASP A 28 5.73 19.95 24.02
N ALA A 29 5.99 18.70 24.44
CA ALA A 29 5.83 18.26 25.82
C ALA A 29 7.10 17.50 26.22
N THR A 30 8.02 18.26 26.77
CA THR A 30 9.27 17.83 27.39
C THR A 30 9.01 17.15 28.74
N THR A 31 9.50 15.91 28.88
CA THR A 31 10.05 15.24 30.10
C THR A 31 9.33 15.33 31.45
N ALA A 32 8.96 14.16 31.98
CA ALA A 32 9.05 13.82 33.42
C ALA A 32 9.32 12.32 33.59
N GLU A 33 10.30 12.00 34.44
CA GLU A 33 10.84 10.67 34.75
C GLU A 33 9.91 9.80 35.62
N ASP A 34 9.98 8.48 35.37
CA ASP A 34 10.22 7.35 36.29
C ASP A 34 9.70 7.42 37.74
N ASP A 35 8.85 6.45 38.15
CA ASP A 35 9.07 5.55 39.30
C ASP A 35 7.94 4.48 39.43
N GLU A 36 8.38 3.22 39.33
CA GLU A 36 8.04 1.95 40.04
C GLU A 36 6.59 1.53 40.48
N GLU A 37 6.30 0.24 40.16
CA GLU A 37 5.68 -0.87 40.95
C GLU A 37 4.38 -0.60 41.76
N ASP A 38 3.37 -1.47 41.91
CA ASP A 38 3.07 -2.90 41.73
C ASP A 38 1.60 -3.03 42.23
N ASP A 39 0.73 -3.79 41.57
CA ASP A 39 -0.24 -4.68 42.27
C ASP A 39 -1.03 -5.52 41.25
N GLU A 40 -0.92 -6.84 41.43
CA GLU A 40 -1.68 -7.88 40.77
C GLU A 40 -3.10 -7.96 41.37
N GLU A 41 -4.15 -7.74 40.58
CA GLU A 41 -5.45 -8.38 40.84
C GLU A 41 -6.01 -8.92 39.52
N GLU A 42 -6.12 -10.24 39.46
CA GLU A 42 -6.90 -10.97 38.47
C GLU A 42 -8.39 -10.62 38.60
N GLU A 43 -8.97 -10.08 37.53
CA GLU A 43 -10.38 -10.27 37.22
C GLU A 43 -10.49 -10.93 35.84
N ASP A 44 -10.67 -12.25 35.91
CA ASP A 44 -11.31 -13.09 34.91
C ASP A 44 -12.72 -12.56 34.66
N GLU A 45 -12.86 -11.71 33.64
CA GLU A 45 -14.12 -11.46 32.92
C GLU A 45 -13.98 -11.99 31.48
N ASP A 46 -14.04 -13.33 31.38
CA ASP A 46 -14.60 -14.04 30.23
C ASP A 46 -16.06 -13.60 30.04
N GLU A 47 -16.31 -12.51 29.32
CA GLU A 47 -17.62 -12.19 28.75
C GLU A 47 -17.46 -11.39 27.45
N ASP A 48 -17.72 -12.09 26.33
CA ASP A 48 -18.18 -11.58 25.04
C ASP A 48 -17.11 -11.13 24.03
N ASP A 49 -16.19 -12.04 23.71
CA ASP A 49 -15.59 -12.07 22.36
C ASP A 49 -16.64 -12.66 21.39
N GLU A 50 -17.68 -11.86 21.09
CA GLU A 50 -18.38 -11.92 19.81
C GLU A 50 -17.35 -11.53 18.73
N ASP A 51 -16.35 -12.38 18.52
CA ASP A 51 -15.48 -12.36 17.36
C ASP A 51 -16.40 -12.74 16.19
N GLU A 52 -17.14 -11.74 15.71
CA GLU A 52 -17.73 -11.73 14.38
C GLU A 52 -16.59 -12.16 13.46
N GLU A 53 -16.53 -13.44 13.07
CA GLU A 53 -15.59 -13.93 12.05
C GLU A 53 -15.81 -13.06 10.80
N GLU A 54 -15.09 -11.93 10.72
CA GLU A 54 -15.09 -11.08 9.55
C GLU A 54 -14.65 -12.00 8.43
N ALA A 55 -15.56 -12.24 7.48
CA ALA A 55 -15.27 -13.08 6.34
C ALA A 55 -13.97 -12.56 5.70
N ALA A 56 -12.92 -13.38 5.71
CA ALA A 56 -11.60 -13.01 5.23
C ALA A 56 -11.69 -12.33 3.85
N ASP A 57 -10.85 -11.31 3.62
CA ASP A 57 -10.83 -10.60 2.33
C ASP A 57 -10.73 -11.62 1.18
N PRO A 58 -11.72 -11.67 0.26
CA PRO A 58 -11.68 -12.60 -0.86
C PRO A 58 -10.64 -12.22 -1.91
N ASN A 59 -10.08 -11.00 -1.86
CA ASN A 59 -9.17 -10.48 -2.89
C ASN A 59 -7.85 -11.27 -2.99
N PRO A 60 -7.08 -11.53 -1.92
CA PRO A 60 -5.82 -12.28 -2.01
C PRO A 60 -6.00 -13.67 -2.62
N ALA A 61 -7.04 -14.41 -2.21
CA ALA A 61 -7.35 -15.73 -2.75
C ALA A 61 -7.70 -15.70 -4.26
N LEU A 62 -8.43 -14.67 -4.71
CA LEU A 62 -8.71 -14.48 -6.13
C LEU A 62 -7.44 -14.16 -6.93
N ARG A 63 -6.57 -13.30 -6.39
CA ARG A 63 -5.32 -12.88 -7.04
C ARG A 63 -4.32 -14.02 -7.15
N GLU A 64 -4.14 -14.78 -6.08
CA GLU A 64 -3.27 -15.96 -6.04
C GLU A 64 -3.73 -17.01 -7.06
N LYS A 65 -5.03 -17.33 -7.07
CA LYS A 65 -5.60 -18.24 -8.06
C LYS A 65 -5.36 -17.75 -9.50
N ALA A 66 -5.50 -16.45 -9.77
CA ALA A 66 -5.24 -15.90 -11.10
C ALA A 66 -3.75 -16.00 -11.46
N ALA A 67 -2.86 -15.71 -10.52
CA ALA A 67 -1.41 -15.82 -10.66
C ALA A 67 -0.94 -17.26 -10.95
N GLU A 68 -1.55 -18.26 -10.30
CA GLU A 68 -1.19 -19.67 -10.50
C GLU A 68 -1.77 -20.30 -11.77
N THR A 69 -2.79 -19.67 -12.36
CA THR A 69 -3.52 -20.24 -13.51
C THR A 69 -3.31 -19.43 -14.78
N VAL A 70 -4.20 -18.47 -15.05
CA VAL A 70 -4.24 -17.71 -16.31
C VAL A 70 -3.07 -16.72 -16.45
N CYS A 71 -2.47 -16.30 -15.34
CA CYS A 71 -1.35 -15.35 -15.31
C CYS A 71 -0.01 -16.00 -14.94
N HIS A 72 0.09 -17.33 -15.00
CA HIS A 72 1.28 -18.09 -14.59
C HIS A 72 2.56 -17.64 -15.31
N ASP A 73 2.49 -17.38 -16.63
CA ASP A 73 3.68 -17.00 -17.40
C ASP A 73 4.22 -15.62 -16.99
N PHE A 74 3.33 -14.66 -16.70
CA PHE A 74 3.73 -13.35 -16.17
C PHE A 74 4.32 -13.48 -14.78
N LYS A 75 3.78 -14.37 -13.95
CA LYS A 75 4.34 -14.67 -12.63
C LYS A 75 5.75 -15.25 -12.75
N HIS A 76 5.97 -16.18 -13.67
CA HIS A 76 7.29 -16.75 -13.93
C HIS A 76 8.31 -15.66 -14.33
N HIS A 77 7.94 -14.74 -15.22
CA HIS A 77 8.83 -13.63 -15.60
C HIS A 77 9.14 -12.68 -14.43
N PHE A 78 8.15 -12.38 -13.60
CA PHE A 78 8.36 -11.58 -12.40
C PHE A 78 9.30 -12.28 -11.42
N ASP A 79 9.08 -13.57 -11.14
CA ASP A 79 9.93 -14.36 -10.25
C ASP A 79 11.39 -14.43 -10.79
N GLU A 80 11.57 -14.62 -12.10
CA GLU A 80 12.89 -14.60 -12.74
C GLU A 80 13.60 -13.24 -12.60
N CYS A 81 12.86 -12.13 -12.75
CA CYS A 81 13.40 -10.79 -12.49
C CYS A 81 13.82 -10.63 -11.03
N VAL A 82 12.97 -11.05 -10.08
CA VAL A 82 13.25 -10.96 -8.65
C VAL A 82 14.51 -11.75 -8.30
N GLU A 83 14.67 -12.96 -8.83
CA GLU A 83 15.88 -13.77 -8.63
C GLU A 83 17.13 -13.05 -9.15
N ARG A 84 17.05 -12.45 -10.34
CA ARG A 84 18.16 -11.71 -10.96
C ARG A 84 18.53 -10.46 -10.18
N VAL A 85 17.55 -9.65 -9.79
CA VAL A 85 17.77 -8.43 -8.99
C VAL A 85 18.32 -8.77 -7.62
N THR A 86 17.76 -9.77 -6.94
CA THR A 86 18.23 -10.24 -5.63
C THR A 86 19.67 -10.74 -5.70
N LYS A 87 20.05 -11.41 -6.80
CA LYS A 87 21.43 -11.83 -7.03
C LYS A 87 22.36 -10.64 -7.25
N SER A 88 21.95 -9.64 -8.02
CA SER A 88 22.73 -8.42 -8.24
C SER A 88 22.95 -7.63 -6.94
N GLN A 89 21.98 -7.61 -6.04
CA GLN A 89 22.08 -6.97 -4.72
C GLN A 89 23.13 -7.58 -3.78
N GLN A 90 23.58 -8.82 -4.05
CA GLN A 90 24.61 -9.49 -3.26
C GLN A 90 26.04 -9.06 -3.66
N ASP A 91 26.20 -8.31 -4.75
CA ASP A 91 27.50 -7.81 -5.18
C ASP A 91 28.00 -6.73 -4.20
N PRO A 92 29.26 -6.80 -3.71
CA PRO A 92 29.82 -5.78 -2.82
C PRO A 92 29.80 -4.36 -3.40
N ASP A 93 29.81 -4.23 -4.72
CA ASP A 93 29.79 -2.94 -5.41
C ASP A 93 28.39 -2.52 -5.87
N TYR A 94 27.32 -3.22 -5.45
CA TYR A 94 25.94 -2.92 -5.84
C TYR A 94 25.52 -1.48 -5.53
N GLU A 95 25.99 -0.90 -4.42
CA GLU A 95 25.69 0.48 -4.05
C GLU A 95 26.38 1.53 -4.94
N GLN A 96 27.39 1.12 -5.68
CA GLN A 96 28.20 1.99 -6.55
C GLN A 96 27.76 1.89 -8.01
N LEU A 97 26.84 0.98 -8.33
CA LEU A 97 26.27 0.85 -9.67
C LEU A 97 25.46 2.09 -10.04
N GLU A 98 25.74 2.64 -11.21
CA GLU A 98 24.95 3.74 -11.80
C GLU A 98 23.52 3.29 -12.15
N TYR A 99 23.36 2.02 -12.52
CA TYR A 99 22.09 1.42 -12.90
C TYR A 99 21.79 0.20 -12.04
N LYS A 100 20.73 0.30 -11.26
CA LYS A 100 20.15 -0.82 -10.50
C LYS A 100 18.89 -1.26 -11.24
N GLU A 101 18.87 -2.51 -11.70
CA GLU A 101 17.68 -3.11 -12.30
C GLU A 101 16.55 -3.19 -11.26
N ASP A 102 15.32 -2.93 -11.71
CA ASP A 102 14.09 -3.15 -10.95
C ASP A 102 13.16 -4.10 -11.73
N CYS A 103 12.10 -4.57 -11.06
CA CYS A 103 11.11 -5.50 -11.65
C CYS A 103 9.73 -4.85 -11.83
N VAL A 104 9.68 -3.52 -11.97
CA VAL A 104 8.40 -2.79 -12.05
C VAL A 104 7.64 -3.16 -13.31
N GLU A 105 8.34 -3.38 -14.43
CA GLU A 105 7.71 -3.79 -15.69
C GLU A 105 7.05 -5.17 -15.58
N GLU A 106 7.78 -6.19 -15.11
CA GLU A 106 7.26 -7.54 -14.95
C GLU A 106 6.13 -7.59 -13.90
N PHE A 107 6.25 -6.81 -12.83
CA PHE A 107 5.19 -6.65 -11.84
C PHE A 107 3.93 -6.06 -12.48
N PHE A 108 4.06 -5.04 -13.34
CA PHE A 108 2.92 -4.43 -14.02
C PHE A 108 2.25 -5.38 -15.00
N HIS A 109 3.00 -6.23 -15.70
CA HIS A 109 2.42 -7.26 -16.56
C HIS A 109 1.64 -8.31 -15.77
N LEU A 110 2.22 -8.81 -14.66
CA LEU A 110 1.54 -9.73 -13.75
C LEU A 110 0.25 -9.10 -13.22
N GLU A 111 0.33 -7.86 -12.74
CA GLU A 111 -0.80 -7.21 -12.11
C GLU A 111 -1.90 -6.80 -13.08
N HIS A 112 -1.52 -6.38 -14.28
CA HIS A 112 -2.49 -6.12 -15.33
C HIS A 112 -3.30 -7.39 -15.65
N CYS A 113 -2.62 -8.54 -15.80
CA CYS A 113 -3.29 -9.81 -16.01
C CYS A 113 -4.21 -10.20 -14.83
N ILE A 114 -3.73 -10.09 -13.58
CA ILE A 114 -4.53 -10.43 -12.39
C ILE A 114 -5.78 -9.55 -12.31
N ASN A 115 -5.64 -8.24 -12.50
CA ASN A 115 -6.76 -7.31 -12.40
C ASN A 115 -7.81 -7.56 -13.49
N ASP A 116 -7.40 -7.81 -14.73
CA ASP A 116 -8.31 -8.12 -15.83
C ASP A 116 -9.16 -9.39 -15.56
N ASN A 117 -8.59 -10.35 -14.83
CA ASN A 117 -9.25 -11.62 -14.52
C ASN A 117 -10.05 -11.62 -13.20
N THR A 118 -9.75 -10.71 -12.27
CA THR A 118 -10.37 -10.69 -10.92
C THR A 118 -11.37 -9.55 -10.72
N ALA A 119 -11.24 -8.43 -11.45
CA ALA A 119 -12.06 -7.23 -11.25
C ALA A 119 -13.57 -7.49 -11.35
N ASN A 120 -13.99 -8.38 -12.27
CA ASN A 120 -15.40 -8.72 -12.48
C ASN A 120 -15.98 -9.70 -11.44
N SER A 121 -15.14 -10.25 -10.56
CA SER A 121 -15.51 -11.28 -9.58
C SER A 121 -15.46 -10.77 -8.16
N LEU A 122 -14.51 -9.89 -7.83
CA LEU A 122 -14.26 -9.41 -6.46
C LEU A 122 -15.53 -8.83 -5.81
N PHE A 123 -16.19 -7.86 -6.46
CA PHE A 123 -17.37 -7.18 -5.90
C PHE A 123 -18.61 -8.07 -5.77
N LYS A 124 -18.61 -9.29 -6.32
CA LYS A 124 -19.69 -10.26 -6.10
C LYS A 124 -19.55 -11.00 -4.77
N LEU A 125 -18.35 -10.97 -4.18
CA LEU A 125 -18.00 -11.66 -2.94
C LEU A 125 -18.01 -10.73 -1.73
N LEU A 126 -17.98 -9.41 -1.96
CA LEU A 126 -18.11 -8.38 -0.93
C LEU A 126 -19.59 -8.15 -0.59
N LYS A 127 -19.88 -7.87 0.68
CA LYS A 127 -21.24 -7.72 1.22
C LYS A 127 -21.58 -6.28 1.57
#